data_AF-A0A7R9YRM5-F1
#
_entry.id   AF-A0A7R9YRM5-F1
#
_cell.length_a   1.000
_cell.length_b   1.000
_cell.length_c   1.000
_cell.angle_alpha   90.00
_cell.angle_beta   90.00
_cell.angle_gamma   90.00
#
_symmetry.space_group_name_H-M   'P 1'
#
loop_
_entity.id
_entity.type
_entity.pdbx_description
1 polymer ?
#
loop_
_entity_poly.entity_id
_entity_poly.type
_entity_poly.pdbx_seq_one_letter_code
_entity_poly.pdbx_strand_id
1 'polypeptide(L)'
;GCSLRQLSAVLLRKRILRHWAALAPQERRATQAALMESILREPLLLVRRSVADVASAVAKQAVPNGEWPELLSFLEHCGSSGSADHRETAIGLFASLAENIAESLQSIYP
;
A
#
# COMPACT_ATOMS: atom_id res chain seq x y z
N GLY A 1 -23.04 -12.46 0.46
CA GLY A 1 -22.24 -12.09 -0.74
C GLY A 1 -20.91 -11.44 -0.39
N CYS A 2 -20.88 -10.39 0.43
CA CYS A 2 -19.68 -9.55 0.63
C CYS A 2 -18.60 -10.11 1.58
N SER A 3 -18.97 -10.96 2.56
CA SER A 3 -18.05 -11.41 3.61
C SER A 3 -16.92 -12.32 3.10
N LEU A 4 -17.20 -13.13 2.06
CA LEU A 4 -16.20 -14.06 1.51
C LEU A 4 -15.10 -13.31 0.75
N ARG A 5 -15.43 -12.24 0.02
CA ARG A 5 -14.46 -11.40 -0.72
C ARG A 5 -13.58 -10.59 0.22
N GLN A 6 -14.16 -10.07 1.30
CA GLN A 6 -13.40 -9.32 2.31
C GLN A 6 -12.42 -10.22 3.06
N LEU A 7 -12.87 -11.40 3.50
CA LEU A 7 -12.00 -12.37 4.16
C LEU A 7 -10.96 -12.95 3.21
N SER A 8 -11.32 -13.28 1.97
CA SER A 8 -10.36 -13.77 0.99
C SER A 8 -9.32 -12.70 0.66
N ALA A 9 -9.71 -11.43 0.51
CA ALA A 9 -8.77 -10.33 0.29
C ALA A 9 -7.84 -10.15 1.50
N VAL A 10 -8.34 -10.17 2.74
CA VAL A 10 -7.53 -10.04 3.97
C VAL A 10 -6.59 -11.23 4.17
N LEU A 11 -7.02 -12.44 3.84
CA LEU A 11 -6.18 -13.65 3.93
C LEU A 11 -5.13 -13.71 2.80
N LEU A 12 -5.50 -13.32 1.57
CA LEU A 12 -4.55 -13.17 0.47
C LEU A 12 -3.50 -12.11 0.82
N ARG A 13 -3.91 -11.00 1.43
CA ARG A 13 -3.06 -9.92 1.93
C ARG A 13 -2.04 -10.39 2.97
N LYS A 14 -2.47 -11.17 3.98
CA LYS A 14 -1.54 -11.78 4.96
C LYS A 14 -0.57 -12.79 4.34
N ARG A 15 -0.95 -13.41 3.22
CA ARG A 15 -0.12 -14.38 2.50
C ARG A 15 0.88 -13.69 1.56
N ILE A 16 0.47 -12.64 0.86
CA ILE A 16 1.32 -11.84 -0.03
C ILE A 16 2.47 -11.20 0.76
N LEU A 17 2.21 -10.62 1.93
CA LEU A 17 3.28 -10.04 2.75
C LEU A 17 4.31 -11.08 3.21
N ARG A 18 3.88 -12.31 3.53
CA ARG A 18 4.79 -13.40 3.91
C ARG A 18 5.63 -13.95 2.76
N HIS A 19 5.15 -13.84 1.53
CA HIS A 19 5.81 -14.39 0.35
C HIS A 19 6.25 -13.32 -0.65
N TRP A 20 6.26 -12.05 -0.27
CA TRP A 20 6.60 -10.94 -1.15
C TRP A 20 7.97 -11.14 -1.82
N ALA A 21 8.96 -11.53 -1.03
CA ALA A 21 10.31 -11.87 -1.50
C ALA A 21 10.35 -13.06 -2.47
N ALA A 22 9.39 -13.98 -2.39
CA ALA A 22 9.29 -15.15 -3.27
C ALA A 22 8.53 -14.88 -4.58
N LEU A 23 7.81 -13.75 -4.68
CA LEU A 23 7.13 -13.36 -5.91
C LEU A 23 8.13 -12.97 -6.98
N ALA A 24 7.88 -13.41 -8.22
CA ALA A 24 8.63 -12.95 -9.38
C ALA A 24 8.42 -11.43 -9.59
N PRO A 25 9.40 -10.72 -10.18
CA PRO A 25 9.30 -9.27 -10.38
C PRO A 25 8.03 -8.82 -11.12
N GLN A 26 7.56 -9.61 -12.07
CA GLN A 26 6.33 -9.34 -12.82
C GLN A 26 5.08 -9.42 -11.93
N GLU A 27 5.02 -10.39 -11.01
CA GLU A 27 3.90 -10.54 -10.08
C GLU A 27 3.90 -9.46 -9.01
N ARG A 28 5.08 -9.00 -8.57
CA ARG A 28 5.21 -7.84 -7.69
C ARG A 28 4.61 -6.59 -8.34
N ARG A 29 4.98 -6.29 -9.59
CA ARG A 29 4.42 -5.15 -10.34
C ARG A 29 2.91 -5.25 -10.54
N ALA A 30 2.41 -6.44 -10.90
CA ALA A 30 0.97 -6.66 -11.03
C ALA A 30 0.23 -6.43 -9.70
N THR A 31 0.82 -6.89 -8.59
CA THR A 31 0.26 -6.69 -7.25
C THR A 31 0.26 -5.21 -6.84
N GLN A 32 1.35 -4.50 -7.09
CA GLN A 32 1.46 -3.05 -6.85
C GLN A 32 0.37 -2.27 -7.60
N ALA A 33 0.20 -2.55 -8.89
CA ALA A 33 -0.84 -1.94 -9.71
C ALA A 33 -2.24 -2.24 -9.17
N ALA A 34 -2.51 -3.51 -8.82
CA ALA A 34 -3.80 -3.93 -8.27
C ALA A 34 -4.11 -3.27 -6.91
N LEU A 35 -3.09 -3.04 -6.07
CA LEU A 35 -3.26 -2.33 -4.80
C LEU A 35 -3.65 -0.86 -5.02
N MET A 36 -2.96 -0.15 -5.92
CA MET A 36 -3.27 1.25 -6.26
C MET A 36 -4.67 1.37 -6.87
N GLU A 37 -5.03 0.50 -7.82
CA GLU A 37 -6.36 0.48 -8.43
C GLU A 37 -7.46 0.18 -7.40
N SER A 38 -7.20 -0.74 -6.47
CA SER A 38 -8.13 -1.08 -5.39
C SER A 38 -8.36 0.11 -4.45
N ILE A 39 -7.33 0.90 -4.14
CA ILE A 39 -7.48 2.10 -3.30
C ILE A 39 -8.40 3.14 -3.97
N LEU A 40 -8.29 3.31 -5.29
CA LEU A 40 -9.10 4.29 -6.04
C LEU A 40 -10.55 3.84 -6.27
N ARG A 41 -10.79 2.53 -6.42
CA ARG A 41 -12.10 2.00 -6.80
C ARG A 41 -12.95 1.52 -5.64
N GLU A 42 -12.35 1.21 -4.50
CA GLU A 42 -13.08 0.60 -3.37
C GLU A 42 -13.98 1.63 -2.67
N PRO A 43 -15.32 1.49 -2.74
CA PRO A 43 -16.24 2.45 -2.12
C PRO A 43 -16.28 2.33 -0.59
N LEU A 44 -15.95 1.17 -0.02
CA LEU A 44 -16.02 0.95 1.43
C LEU A 44 -14.72 1.43 2.10
N LEU A 45 -14.82 2.48 2.92
CA LEU A 45 -13.68 3.05 3.66
C LEU A 45 -12.87 2.00 4.43
N LEU A 46 -13.55 1.06 5.11
CA LEU A 46 -12.88 0.00 5.87
C LEU A 46 -12.05 -0.94 4.97
N VAL A 47 -12.57 -1.28 3.78
CA VAL A 47 -11.85 -2.13 2.83
C VAL A 47 -10.72 -1.35 2.19
N ARG A 48 -10.94 -0.07 1.86
CA ARG A 48 -9.91 0.82 1.30
C ARG A 48 -8.74 1.01 2.26
N ARG A 49 -9.01 1.26 3.54
CA ARG A 49 -7.99 1.31 4.61
C ARG A 49 -7.23 0.00 4.71
N SER A 50 -7.92 -1.14 4.71
CA SER A 50 -7.25 -2.46 4.70
C SER A 50 -6.36 -2.67 3.46
N VAL A 51 -6.72 -2.14 2.30
CA VAL A 51 -5.87 -2.17 1.10
C VAL A 51 -4.64 -1.27 1.30
N ALA A 52 -4.85 -0.07 1.84
CA ALA A 52 -3.80 0.89 2.14
C ALA A 52 -2.79 0.32 3.15
N ASP A 53 -3.23 -0.35 4.22
CA ASP A 53 -2.33 -0.99 5.20
C ASP A 53 -1.40 -2.00 4.53
N VAL A 54 -1.90 -2.72 3.52
CA VAL A 54 -1.10 -3.70 2.78
C VAL A 54 -0.19 -3.03 1.77
N ALA A 55 -0.66 -2.01 1.08
CA ALA A 55 0.19 -1.19 0.23
C ALA A 55 1.34 -0.59 1.04
N SER A 56 1.10 -0.12 2.27
CA SER A 56 2.13 0.33 3.19
C SER A 56 3.12 -0.80 3.50
N ALA A 57 2.66 -1.97 3.94
CA ALA A 57 3.54 -3.09 4.29
C ALA A 57 4.36 -3.63 3.09
N VAL A 58 3.82 -3.57 1.87
CA VAL A 58 4.56 -3.89 0.63
C VAL A 58 5.56 -2.78 0.32
N ALA A 59 5.16 -1.51 0.41
CA ALA A 59 6.01 -0.37 0.13
C ALA A 59 7.21 -0.27 1.09
N LYS A 60 7.06 -0.66 2.36
CA LYS A 60 8.17 -0.80 3.31
C LYS A 60 9.27 -1.74 2.82
N GLN A 61 8.94 -2.71 1.96
CA GLN A 61 9.91 -3.63 1.35
C GLN A 61 10.34 -3.17 -0.05
N ALA A 62 9.41 -2.67 -0.86
CA ALA A 62 9.65 -2.35 -2.26
C ALA A 62 10.35 -1.00 -2.47
N VAL A 63 10.00 0.02 -1.69
CA VAL A 63 10.52 1.39 -1.86
C VAL A 63 12.02 1.48 -1.55
N PRO A 64 12.55 0.93 -0.43
CA PRO A 64 13.99 0.97 -0.17
C PRO A 64 14.84 0.25 -1.23
N ASN A 65 14.24 -0.74 -1.90
CA ASN A 65 14.89 -1.50 -2.98
C ASN A 65 14.70 -0.87 -4.38
N GLY A 66 14.02 0.29 -4.47
CA GLY A 66 13.74 0.96 -5.74
C GLY A 66 12.71 0.23 -6.62
N GLU A 67 11.92 -0.68 -6.06
CA GLU A 67 10.98 -1.55 -6.79
C GLU A 67 9.57 -0.97 -6.92
N TRP A 68 9.31 0.26 -6.45
CA TRP A 68 7.99 0.90 -6.56
C TRP A 68 8.07 2.44 -6.74
N PRO A 69 8.67 2.93 -7.83
CA PRO A 69 8.86 4.37 -8.04
C PRO A 69 7.55 5.14 -8.25
N GLU A 70 6.50 4.49 -8.77
CA GLU A 70 5.23 5.15 -9.10
C GLU A 70 4.37 5.47 -7.86
N LEU A 71 4.71 4.89 -6.70
CA LEU A 71 3.92 5.05 -5.48
C LEU A 71 3.83 6.50 -5.02
N LEU A 72 4.93 7.26 -5.11
CA LEU A 72 4.94 8.65 -4.67
C LEU A 72 4.02 9.53 -5.54
N SER A 73 4.12 9.39 -6.87
CA SER A 73 3.25 10.10 -7.81
C SER A 73 1.78 9.70 -7.64
N PHE A 74 1.51 8.43 -7.31
CA PHE A 74 0.17 7.97 -6.97
C PHE A 74 -0.38 8.67 -5.71
N LEU A 75 0.43 8.82 -4.67
CA LEU A 75 0.04 9.51 -3.44
C LEU A 75 -0.22 10.99 -3.66
N GLU A 76 0.60 11.67 -4.46
CA GLU A 76 0.40 13.06 -4.86
C GLU A 76 -0.93 13.24 -5.62
N HIS A 77 -1.21 12.32 -6.56
CA HIS A 77 -2.47 12.30 -7.30
C HIS A 77 -3.67 12.10 -6.37
N CYS A 78 -3.59 11.15 -5.44
CA CYS A 78 -4.65 10.90 -4.48
C CYS A 78 -4.84 12.07 -3.50
N GLY A 79 -3.75 12.72 -3.08
CA GLY A 79 -3.75 13.90 -2.21
C GLY A 79 -4.39 15.13 -2.87
N SER A 80 -4.32 15.22 -4.19
CA SER A 80 -4.94 16.28 -5.00
C SER A 80 -6.33 15.91 -5.54
N SER A 81 -6.84 14.71 -5.21
CA SER A 81 -8.15 14.23 -5.67
C SER A 81 -9.29 15.04 -5.05
N GLY A 82 -10.37 15.26 -5.81
CA GLY A 82 -11.60 15.89 -5.30
C GLY A 82 -12.31 15.06 -4.20
N SER A 83 -12.04 13.76 -4.12
CA SER A 83 -12.58 12.87 -3.09
C SER A 83 -11.83 13.01 -1.77
N ALA A 84 -12.55 13.39 -0.70
CA ALA A 84 -11.98 13.47 0.65
C ALA A 84 -11.41 12.12 1.12
N ASP A 85 -12.09 11.02 0.79
CA ASP A 85 -11.68 9.68 1.18
C ASP A 85 -10.37 9.25 0.50
N HIS A 86 -10.12 9.68 -0.75
CA HIS A 86 -8.83 9.43 -1.42
C HIS A 86 -7.71 10.21 -0.76
N ARG A 87 -7.95 11.48 -0.42
CA ARG A 87 -6.96 12.32 0.29
C ARG A 87 -6.61 11.73 1.66
N GLU A 88 -7.62 11.35 2.44
CA GLU A 88 -7.42 10.74 3.75
C GLU A 88 -6.60 9.45 3.66
N THR A 89 -6.93 8.58 2.71
CA THR A 89 -6.20 7.32 2.50
C THR A 89 -4.75 7.57 2.08
N ALA A 90 -4.51 8.55 1.20
CA ALA A 90 -3.16 8.93 0.76
C ALA A 90 -2.31 9.49 1.90
N ILE A 91 -2.90 10.37 2.73
CA ILE A 91 -2.22 10.93 3.91
C ILE A 91 -1.86 9.82 4.89
N GLY A 92 -2.78 8.88 5.16
CA GLY A 92 -2.51 7.74 6.04
C GLY A 92 -1.40 6.84 5.51
N LEU A 93 -1.40 6.54 4.20
CA LEU A 93 -0.33 5.77 3.58
C LEU A 93 1.02 6.50 3.66
N PHE A 94 1.02 7.79 3.35
CA PHE A 94 2.22 8.63 3.39
C PHE A 94 2.80 8.72 4.80
N ALA A 95 1.96 8.94 5.82
CA ALA A 95 2.38 8.97 7.22
C ALA A 95 3.01 7.64 7.64
N SER A 96 2.38 6.51 7.29
CA SER A 96 2.89 5.17 7.59
C SER A 96 4.25 4.87 6.92
N LEU A 97 4.47 5.41 5.72
CA LEU A 97 5.76 5.32 5.03
C LEU A 97 6.81 6.24 5.64
N ALA A 98 6.43 7.47 5.98
CA ALA A 98 7.31 8.47 6.60
C ALA A 98 7.80 8.02 7.98
N GLU A 99 6.95 7.41 8.81
CA GLU A 99 7.35 6.80 10.09
C GLU A 99 8.41 5.72 9.89
N ASN A 100 8.26 4.90 8.85
CA ASN A 100 9.21 3.82 8.56
C ASN A 100 10.55 4.33 8.00
N ILE A 101 10.53 5.43 7.24
CA ILE A 101 11.75 6.13 6.80
C ILE A 101 12.42 6.82 8.00
N ALA A 102 11.64 7.42 8.90
CA ALA A 102 12.16 8.03 10.12
C ALA A 102 12.84 6.99 11.05
N GLU A 103 12.24 5.81 11.21
CA GLU A 103 12.88 4.67 11.91
C GLU A 103 14.15 4.21 11.20
N SER A 104 14.16 4.20 9.86
CA SER A 104 15.35 3.86 9.07
C SER A 104 16.48 4.90 9.23
N LEU A 105 16.14 6.18 9.43
CA LEU A 105 17.09 7.26 9.67
C LEU A 105 17.60 7.31 11.11
N GLN A 106 16.80 6.89 12.10
CA GLN A 106 17.28 6.75 13.49
C GLN A 106 18.35 5.67 13.63
N SER A 107 18.33 4.63 12.80
CA SER A 107 19.40 3.61 12.77
C SER A 107 20.76 4.13 12.26
N ILE A 108 20.83 5.35 11.72
CA ILE A 108 22.05 5.94 11.14
C ILE A 108 22.72 6.94 12.11
N TYR A 109 22.08 7.25 13.25
CA TYR A 109 22.70 8.03 14.33
C TYR A 109 22.74 7.19 15.61
N PRO A 110 23.92 6.73 16.07
CA PRO A 110 24.07 6.08 17.37
C PRO A 110 23.87 7.05 18.54
#